data_AF-A0A251QDG9-F1
#
_entry.id   AF-A0A251QDG9-F1
#
_cell.length_a   1.000
_cell.length_b   1.000
_cell.length_c   1.000
_cell.angle_alpha   90.00
_cell.angle_beta   90.00
_cell.angle_gamma   90.00
#
_symmetry.space_group_name_H-M   'P 1'
#
loop_
_entity.id
_entity.type
_entity.pdbx_description
1 polymer ?
#
loop_
_entity_poly.entity_id
_entity_poly.type
_entity_poly.pdbx_seq_one_letter_code
_entity_poly.pdbx_strand_id
1 'polypeptide(L)'
;MNCLQNLPGFSVLPLRSFRCNPRKPSFCITTLAISGSTSSAETSGAKAEEEKSEMYSTNMTEAMGAVLTYRHELGMNYNFIRPDLIVGSCLQTPKDVDKLRSIGVKTIFCLQQDSDLEYFSVDIGAIREYAKTFDDIEHLRAEIRDFDAYDLRLRLPAVVSKLYKAINRNGGVTYVHCTAGLGRAPAAALAYMFWVQGYKLTDAVNVLLSKRSCCPKLDAIKNATADILTGMTKRLVTLTWGNHNCTTVEISGLDIGWGQSIPLEFNKEQGSWILKRELPEGRYEYKYIIDGAWTHNKYELFTSPNKDGHVNNYVQVVEDDPDSTSAAIRKRLTGEDPRLTTEERRKIRQFLETCPGDE
;
A
#
# COMPACT_ATOMS: atom_id res chain seq x y z
N MET A 1 23.19 9.20 -34.21
CA MET A 1 22.46 10.47 -34.17
C MET A 1 21.59 10.45 -32.93
N ASN A 2 21.89 11.34 -31.99
CA ASN A 2 21.24 11.45 -30.70
C ASN A 2 19.91 12.20 -30.84
N CYS A 3 18.83 11.65 -30.29
CA CYS A 3 17.65 12.40 -29.88
C CYS A 3 17.11 11.79 -28.58
N LEU A 4 17.80 12.08 -27.47
CA LEU A 4 17.30 11.97 -26.11
C LEU A 4 17.24 13.40 -25.57
N GLN A 5 16.04 13.94 -25.40
CA GLN A 5 15.76 15.06 -24.49
C GLN A 5 14.24 15.29 -24.44
N ASN A 6 13.69 15.16 -23.24
CA ASN A 6 12.44 15.71 -22.69
C ASN A 6 11.66 14.66 -21.89
N LEU A 7 12.21 14.25 -20.75
CA LEU A 7 11.42 13.78 -19.61
C LEU A 7 11.25 14.98 -18.67
N PRO A 8 10.02 15.40 -18.32
CA PRO A 8 9.83 16.41 -17.30
C PRO A 8 10.28 15.83 -15.95
N GLY A 9 11.06 16.60 -15.20
CA GLY A 9 11.58 16.22 -13.89
C GLY A 9 10.45 15.88 -12.93
N PHE A 10 10.54 14.71 -12.32
CA PHE A 10 9.64 14.29 -11.24
C PHE A 10 9.96 15.09 -9.98
N SER A 11 9.10 16.06 -9.64
CA SER A 11 9.09 16.67 -8.32
C SER A 11 8.28 15.77 -7.39
N VAL A 12 8.96 15.02 -6.52
CA VAL A 12 8.33 14.44 -5.33
C VAL A 12 8.02 15.61 -4.39
N LEU A 13 6.79 16.12 -4.47
CA LEU A 13 6.32 17.07 -3.47
C LEU A 13 6.10 16.29 -2.16
N PRO A 14 6.59 16.79 -1.01
CA PRO A 14 6.14 16.29 0.28
C PRO A 14 4.61 16.38 0.29
N LEU A 15 3.93 15.33 0.76
CA LEU A 15 2.50 15.34 1.03
C LEU A 15 2.14 16.68 1.70
N ARG A 16 1.34 17.51 1.01
CA ARG A 16 0.89 18.77 1.58
C ARG A 16 0.11 18.43 2.84
N SER A 17 0.68 18.80 3.98
CA SER A 17 0.09 18.52 5.29
C SER A 17 -1.35 19.04 5.36
N PHE A 18 -2.24 18.19 5.88
CA PHE A 18 -3.60 18.52 6.22
C PHE A 18 -3.58 19.61 7.32
N ARG A 19 -3.78 20.87 6.94
CA ARG A 19 -3.90 21.95 7.94
C ARG A 19 -5.28 21.91 8.58
N CYS A 20 -5.37 21.25 9.74
CA CYS A 20 -6.42 21.49 10.73
C CYS A 20 -5.84 22.32 11.87
N ASN A 21 -6.38 23.52 12.12
CA ASN A 21 -5.96 24.42 13.20
C ASN A 21 -6.34 23.85 14.58
N PRO A 22 -5.38 23.55 15.48
CA PRO A 22 -5.69 23.23 16.86
C PRO A 22 -5.74 24.51 17.71
N ARG A 23 -6.83 24.72 18.44
CA ARG A 23 -6.90 25.71 19.54
C ARG A 23 -6.07 25.19 20.72
N LYS A 24 -5.05 25.94 21.16
CA LYS A 24 -4.23 25.61 22.34
C LYS A 24 -4.97 25.91 23.66
N PRO A 25 -4.93 25.01 24.67
CA PRO A 25 -5.09 25.39 26.06
C PRO A 25 -3.75 25.83 26.65
N SER A 26 -3.79 26.88 27.47
CA SER A 26 -2.64 27.46 28.16
C SER A 26 -2.30 26.63 29.41
N PHE A 27 -1.05 26.15 29.52
CA PHE A 27 -0.50 25.63 30.77
C PHE A 27 0.84 26.33 31.08
N CYS A 28 0.91 26.90 32.27
CA CYS A 28 2.06 27.59 32.82
C CYS A 28 3.00 26.55 33.47
N ILE A 29 4.28 26.52 33.08
CA ILE A 29 5.30 25.69 33.72
C ILE A 29 6.42 26.59 34.23
N THR A 30 6.64 26.55 35.54
CA THR A 30 7.71 27.21 36.28
C THR A 30 9.04 26.51 35.98
N THR A 31 10.05 27.27 35.58
CA THR A 31 11.41 26.79 35.28
C THR A 31 12.25 26.59 36.54
N LEU A 32 12.89 25.43 36.68
CA LEU A 32 14.11 25.26 37.47
C LEU A 32 15.11 24.44 36.65
N ALA A 33 16.23 25.09 36.31
CA ALA A 33 17.29 24.54 35.48
C ALA A 33 18.31 23.79 36.35
N ILE A 34 18.71 22.59 35.92
CA ILE A 34 19.99 21.97 36.31
C ILE A 34 20.65 21.39 35.06
N SER A 35 21.91 21.79 34.89
CA SER A 35 22.85 21.52 33.80
C SER A 35 23.27 20.06 33.72
N GLY A 36 23.21 19.49 32.50
CA GLY A 36 23.83 18.22 32.13
C GLY A 36 24.01 18.16 30.62
N SER A 37 25.17 18.60 30.15
CA SER A 37 25.56 18.62 28.73
C SER A 37 26.03 17.23 28.28
N THR A 38 25.20 16.54 27.48
CA THR A 38 25.59 15.50 26.50
C THR A 38 24.47 15.34 25.44
N SER A 39 24.88 15.28 24.16
CA SER A 39 24.18 14.97 22.89
C SER A 39 22.84 15.66 22.51
N SER A 40 22.91 16.96 22.17
CA SER A 40 21.83 17.64 21.44
C SER A 40 21.53 17.03 20.06
N ALA A 41 22.53 16.40 19.41
CA ALA A 41 22.40 15.79 18.09
C ALA A 41 21.57 14.49 18.10
N GLU A 42 21.82 13.57 19.04
CA GLU A 42 21.04 12.32 19.17
C GLU A 42 19.59 12.60 19.56
N THR A 43 19.39 13.54 20.49
CA THR A 43 18.05 14.01 20.89
C THR A 43 17.30 14.65 19.72
N SER A 44 18.00 15.35 18.82
CA SER A 44 17.40 15.96 17.63
C SER A 44 17.04 14.94 16.54
N GLY A 45 17.87 13.89 16.37
CA GLY A 45 17.61 12.81 15.42
C GLY A 45 16.39 11.97 15.83
N ALA A 46 16.32 11.58 17.11
CA ALA A 46 15.19 10.82 17.64
C ALA A 46 13.86 11.58 17.50
N LYS A 47 13.85 12.90 17.79
CA LYS A 47 12.65 13.73 17.57
C LYS A 47 12.24 13.82 16.11
N ALA A 48 13.20 13.93 15.19
CA ALA A 48 12.91 13.99 13.76
C ALA A 48 12.32 12.67 13.22
N GLU A 49 12.79 11.53 13.73
CA GLU A 49 12.21 10.22 13.39
C GLU A 49 10.79 10.05 13.94
N GLU A 50 10.54 10.46 15.19
CA GLU A 50 9.19 10.46 15.78
C GLU A 50 8.22 11.33 14.96
N GLU A 51 8.62 12.54 14.55
CA GLU A 51 7.80 13.40 13.71
C GLU A 51 7.49 12.76 12.34
N LYS A 52 8.48 12.10 11.72
CA LYS A 52 8.28 11.35 10.47
C LYS A 52 7.33 10.17 10.66
N SER A 53 7.44 9.44 11.78
CA SER A 53 6.58 8.33 12.17
C SER A 53 5.12 8.76 12.37
N GLU A 54 4.90 9.88 13.06
CA GLU A 54 3.55 10.44 13.30
C GLU A 54 2.90 10.92 12.00
N MET A 55 3.68 11.60 11.14
CA MET A 55 3.20 12.03 9.82
C MET A 55 2.85 10.82 8.94
N TYR A 56 3.71 9.80 8.90
CA TYR A 56 3.44 8.56 8.17
C TYR A 56 2.21 7.84 8.71
N SER A 57 2.04 7.77 10.03
CA SER A 57 0.89 7.11 10.68
C SER A 57 -0.43 7.82 10.41
N THR A 58 -0.40 9.16 10.34
CA THR A 58 -1.57 9.97 9.99
C THR A 58 -1.97 9.72 8.53
N ASN A 59 -1.01 9.83 7.59
CA ASN A 59 -1.24 9.55 6.17
C ASN A 59 -1.75 8.11 5.96
N MET A 60 -1.19 7.15 6.71
CA MET A 60 -1.66 5.77 6.69
C MET A 60 -3.10 5.66 7.19
N THR A 61 -3.47 6.33 8.27
CA THR A 61 -4.84 6.26 8.81
C THR A 61 -5.86 6.78 7.80
N GLU A 62 -5.54 7.89 7.13
CA GLU A 62 -6.38 8.49 6.09
C GLU A 62 -6.48 7.61 4.84
N ALA A 63 -5.35 7.16 4.30
CA ALA A 63 -5.29 6.31 3.11
C ALA A 63 -5.87 4.91 3.36
N MET A 64 -5.67 4.38 4.57
CA MET A 64 -6.04 3.01 4.89
C MET A 64 -7.45 2.89 5.46
N GLY A 65 -8.06 3.98 5.92
CA GLY A 65 -9.38 3.97 6.57
C GLY A 65 -9.37 3.27 7.95
N ALA A 66 -8.20 3.07 8.54
CA ALA A 66 -8.02 2.33 9.78
C ALA A 66 -6.95 3.00 10.65
N VAL A 67 -7.26 3.18 11.94
CA VAL A 67 -6.31 3.71 12.94
C VAL A 67 -5.22 2.68 13.16
N LEU A 68 -4.06 2.93 12.57
CA LEU A 68 -2.86 2.12 12.67
C LEU A 68 -1.70 3.06 12.94
N THR A 69 -0.70 2.60 13.69
CA THR A 69 0.45 3.43 14.06
C THR A 69 1.73 2.69 13.70
N TYR A 70 2.64 3.42 13.06
CA TYR A 70 4.01 2.98 12.81
C TYR A 70 4.98 3.90 13.53
N ARG A 71 5.91 3.31 14.25
CA ARG A 71 6.92 3.98 15.08
C ARG A 71 8.28 3.47 14.63
N HIS A 72 8.90 4.17 13.68
CA HIS A 72 10.16 3.76 13.07
C HIS A 72 11.29 3.71 14.10
N GLU A 73 11.35 4.67 15.01
CA GLU A 73 12.37 4.78 16.04
C GLU A 73 12.35 3.62 17.06
N LEU A 74 11.30 2.79 17.09
CA LEU A 74 11.24 1.57 17.91
C LEU A 74 11.89 0.35 17.24
N GLY A 75 12.41 0.50 16.03
CA GLY A 75 13.11 -0.55 15.30
C GLY A 75 12.21 -1.50 14.51
N MET A 76 12.87 -2.46 13.83
CA MET A 76 12.20 -3.53 13.10
C MET A 76 11.30 -4.37 14.03
N ASN A 77 10.02 -4.49 13.70
CA ASN A 77 9.04 -5.33 14.40
C ASN A 77 8.34 -6.29 13.45
N TYR A 78 7.88 -7.43 13.97
CA TYR A 78 7.25 -8.47 13.16
C TYR A 78 6.44 -9.47 13.97
N ASN A 79 5.61 -10.26 13.28
CA ASN A 79 4.88 -11.38 13.88
C ASN A 79 4.95 -12.60 12.96
N PHE A 80 5.13 -13.78 13.56
CA PHE A 80 4.90 -15.04 12.86
C PHE A 80 3.40 -15.20 12.60
N ILE A 81 3.03 -15.23 11.33
CA ILE A 81 1.66 -15.53 10.88
C ILE A 81 1.49 -17.04 10.81
N ARG A 82 2.55 -17.73 10.37
CA ARG A 82 2.73 -19.18 10.40
C ARG A 82 4.17 -19.49 10.81
N PRO A 83 4.51 -20.75 11.16
CA PRO A 83 5.89 -21.13 11.45
C PRO A 83 6.89 -20.80 10.32
N ASP A 84 6.42 -20.78 9.06
CA ASP A 84 7.20 -20.54 7.85
C ASP A 84 7.03 -19.12 7.26
N LEU A 85 6.18 -18.28 7.84
CA LEU A 85 5.81 -16.98 7.26
C LEU A 85 5.70 -15.89 8.32
N ILE A 86 6.54 -14.87 8.18
CA ILE A 86 6.57 -13.66 9.00
C ILE A 86 6.09 -12.47 8.17
N VAL A 87 5.31 -11.59 8.81
CA VAL A 87 5.00 -10.25 8.30
C VAL A 87 5.58 -9.21 9.25
N GLY A 88 6.31 -8.23 8.71
CA GLY A 88 6.99 -7.23 9.52
C GLY A 88 7.17 -5.87 8.84
N SER A 89 7.73 -4.94 9.63
CA SER A 89 8.19 -3.63 9.15
C SER A 89 9.53 -3.73 8.43
N CYS A 90 10.03 -2.62 7.91
CA CYS A 90 11.32 -2.58 7.25
C CYS A 90 12.48 -2.96 8.20
N LEU A 91 13.48 -3.61 7.62
CA LEU A 91 14.83 -3.59 8.19
C LEU A 91 15.34 -2.15 8.15
N GLN A 92 16.13 -1.77 9.13
CA GLN A 92 16.67 -0.42 9.24
C GLN A 92 18.19 -0.41 9.06
N THR A 93 18.84 -1.49 9.47
CA THR A 93 20.30 -1.61 9.42
C THR A 93 20.73 -3.01 8.96
N PRO A 94 21.98 -3.18 8.48
CA PRO A 94 22.54 -4.50 8.18
C PRO A 94 22.41 -5.51 9.33
N LYS A 95 22.50 -5.06 10.59
CA LYS A 95 22.36 -5.93 11.78
C LYS A 95 20.97 -6.56 11.91
N ASP A 96 19.95 -6.01 11.27
CA ASP A 96 18.63 -6.63 11.26
C ASP A 96 18.62 -7.93 10.43
N VAL A 97 19.53 -8.08 9.45
CA VAL A 97 19.73 -9.35 8.74
C VAL A 97 20.15 -10.44 9.72
N ASP A 98 21.08 -10.16 10.64
CA ASP A 98 21.53 -11.13 11.65
C ASP A 98 20.37 -11.56 12.57
N LYS A 99 19.53 -10.59 12.99
CA LYS A 99 18.33 -10.89 13.78
C LYS A 99 17.40 -11.85 13.04
N LEU A 100 17.17 -11.64 11.75
CA LEU A 100 16.33 -12.52 10.94
C LEU A 100 16.96 -13.89 10.70
N ARG A 101 18.26 -13.96 10.42
CA ARG A 101 19.00 -15.24 10.31
C ARG A 101 18.92 -16.05 11.60
N SER A 102 19.05 -15.40 12.76
CA SER A 102 18.98 -16.06 14.08
C SER A 102 17.66 -16.78 14.37
N ILE A 103 16.58 -16.40 13.68
CA ILE A 103 15.25 -17.03 13.79
C ILE A 103 14.92 -17.91 12.57
N GLY A 104 15.92 -18.25 11.75
CA GLY A 104 15.78 -19.17 10.62
C GLY A 104 15.17 -18.58 9.36
N VAL A 105 15.17 -17.25 9.22
CA VAL A 105 14.75 -16.60 7.96
C VAL A 105 15.77 -16.91 6.87
N LYS A 106 15.26 -17.41 5.74
CA LYS A 106 16.03 -17.68 4.53
C LYS A 106 15.71 -16.74 3.38
N THR A 107 14.56 -16.06 3.45
CA THR A 107 14.14 -15.09 2.42
C THR A 107 13.66 -13.81 3.08
N ILE A 108 14.32 -12.69 2.80
CA ILE A 108 13.85 -11.34 3.10
C ILE A 108 13.18 -10.82 1.83
N PHE A 109 11.88 -10.57 1.89
CA PHE A 109 11.07 -10.18 0.75
C PHE A 109 10.54 -8.76 0.93
N CYS A 110 11.26 -7.80 0.33
CA CYS A 110 11.05 -6.36 0.47
C CYS A 110 10.10 -5.82 -0.60
N LEU A 111 9.02 -5.16 -0.17
CA LEU A 111 8.03 -4.53 -1.04
C LEU A 111 8.19 -3.01 -1.20
N GLN A 112 9.23 -2.42 -0.59
CA GLN A 112 9.43 -0.98 -0.56
C GLN A 112 9.97 -0.44 -1.89
N GLN A 113 9.47 0.74 -2.28
CA GLN A 113 10.11 1.58 -3.29
C GLN A 113 11.25 2.40 -2.67
N ASP A 114 12.13 2.92 -3.50
CA ASP A 114 13.25 3.76 -3.04
C ASP A 114 12.77 5.01 -2.28
N SER A 115 11.65 5.61 -2.69
CA SER A 115 11.03 6.74 -1.98
C SER A 115 10.63 6.40 -0.54
N ASP A 116 10.24 5.16 -0.26
CA ASP A 116 9.88 4.72 1.09
C ASP A 116 11.11 4.66 1.99
N LEU A 117 12.22 4.19 1.41
CA LEU A 117 13.50 3.99 2.08
C LEU A 117 14.15 5.34 2.34
N GLU A 118 14.16 6.23 1.34
CA GLU A 118 14.65 7.61 1.44
C GLU A 118 13.93 8.40 2.52
N TYR A 119 12.59 8.26 2.64
CA TYR A 119 11.81 8.96 3.67
C TYR A 119 12.32 8.67 5.08
N PHE A 120 12.69 7.42 5.37
CA PHE A 120 13.24 6.98 6.66
C PHE A 120 14.78 6.86 6.67
N SER A 121 15.47 7.36 5.64
CA SER A 121 16.94 7.28 5.54
C SER A 121 17.51 5.85 5.65
N VAL A 122 16.78 4.84 5.14
CA VAL A 122 17.22 3.44 5.17
C VAL A 122 18.13 3.14 3.98
N ASP A 123 19.38 2.74 4.26
CA ASP A 123 20.33 2.31 3.23
C ASP A 123 20.07 0.84 2.82
N ILE A 124 19.19 0.67 1.83
CA ILE A 124 18.89 -0.65 1.27
C ILE A 124 20.09 -1.29 0.57
N GLY A 125 21.03 -0.49 0.06
CA GLY A 125 22.26 -0.97 -0.56
C GLY A 125 23.11 -1.72 0.46
N ALA A 126 23.39 -1.07 1.59
CA ALA A 126 24.15 -1.67 2.68
C ALA A 126 23.49 -2.95 3.24
N ILE A 127 22.17 -2.96 3.40
CA ILE A 127 21.43 -4.15 3.87
C ILE A 127 21.57 -5.31 2.88
N ARG A 128 21.42 -5.04 1.58
CA ARG A 128 21.52 -6.07 0.53
C ARG A 128 22.94 -6.61 0.39
N GLU A 129 23.95 -5.74 0.39
CA GLU A 129 25.34 -6.16 0.31
C GLU A 129 25.74 -6.98 1.54
N TYR A 130 25.27 -6.61 2.73
CA TYR A 130 25.49 -7.41 3.93
C TYR A 130 24.81 -8.78 3.85
N ALA A 131 23.55 -8.85 3.41
CA ALA A 131 22.84 -10.12 3.23
C ALA A 131 23.57 -11.06 2.24
N LYS A 132 24.17 -10.53 1.17
CA LYS A 132 24.96 -11.31 0.20
C LYS A 132 26.23 -11.94 0.77
N THR A 133 26.70 -11.50 1.94
CA THR A 133 27.87 -12.12 2.61
C THR A 133 27.55 -13.49 3.22
N PHE A 134 26.28 -13.88 3.23
CA PHE A 134 25.81 -15.16 3.76
C PHE A 134 25.19 -16.02 2.64
N ASP A 135 25.33 -17.34 2.77
CA ASP A 135 24.82 -18.35 1.83
C ASP A 135 23.44 -18.90 2.22
N ASP A 136 22.97 -18.59 3.44
CA ASP A 136 21.75 -19.14 4.04
C ASP A 136 20.55 -18.17 4.02
N ILE A 137 20.73 -16.94 3.56
CA ILE A 137 19.66 -15.94 3.43
C ILE A 137 19.75 -15.16 2.12
N GLU A 138 18.59 -14.87 1.52
CA GLU A 138 18.49 -14.08 0.30
C GLU A 138 17.62 -12.85 0.52
N HIS A 139 18.08 -11.69 0.05
CA HIS A 139 17.28 -10.47 0.02
C HIS A 139 16.72 -10.20 -1.38
N LEU A 140 15.39 -10.23 -1.51
CA LEU A 140 14.65 -9.95 -2.74
C LEU A 140 13.85 -8.66 -2.64
N ARG A 141 13.76 -7.94 -3.77
CA ARG A 141 12.86 -6.79 -3.92
C ARG A 141 11.76 -7.09 -4.94
N ALA A 142 10.54 -6.70 -4.60
CA ALA A 142 9.37 -6.77 -5.45
C ALA A 142 8.46 -5.57 -5.12
N GLU A 143 8.73 -4.44 -5.76
CA GLU A 143 8.21 -3.15 -5.32
C GLU A 143 6.71 -2.97 -5.57
N ILE A 144 6.05 -2.33 -4.60
CA ILE A 144 4.65 -1.90 -4.65
C ILE A 144 4.58 -0.50 -4.03
N ARG A 145 3.94 0.45 -4.70
CA ARG A 145 3.77 1.83 -4.22
C ARG A 145 2.97 1.90 -2.93
N ASP A 146 3.44 2.70 -1.96
CA ASP A 146 2.71 2.86 -0.70
C ASP A 146 1.43 3.67 -0.86
N PHE A 147 0.46 3.41 0.02
CA PHE A 147 -0.85 4.09 0.02
C PHE A 147 -1.61 4.04 -1.32
N ASP A 148 -1.38 2.98 -2.10
CA ASP A 148 -1.99 2.78 -3.40
C ASP A 148 -2.56 1.36 -3.54
N ALA A 149 -3.87 1.24 -3.33
CA ALA A 149 -4.57 -0.03 -3.48
C ALA A 149 -4.68 -0.48 -4.95
N TYR A 150 -4.59 0.45 -5.90
CA TYR A 150 -4.61 0.15 -7.33
C TYR A 150 -3.29 -0.48 -7.76
N ASP A 151 -2.16 0.15 -7.42
CA ASP A 151 -0.84 -0.43 -7.68
C ASP A 151 -0.68 -1.79 -6.98
N LEU A 152 -1.12 -1.90 -5.71
CA LEU A 152 -1.16 -3.18 -5.01
C LEU A 152 -1.92 -4.25 -5.80
N ARG A 153 -3.14 -3.96 -6.27
CA ARG A 153 -3.93 -4.89 -7.10
C ARG A 153 -3.16 -5.33 -8.34
N LEU A 154 -2.55 -4.39 -9.07
CA LEU A 154 -1.85 -4.67 -10.33
C LEU A 154 -0.54 -5.45 -10.12
N ARG A 155 0.18 -5.17 -9.03
CA ARG A 155 1.48 -5.78 -8.74
C ARG A 155 1.39 -7.14 -8.07
N LEU A 156 0.32 -7.40 -7.29
CA LEU A 156 0.14 -8.65 -6.54
C LEU A 156 0.41 -9.94 -7.36
N PRO A 157 -0.08 -10.10 -8.61
CA PRO A 157 0.19 -11.29 -9.41
C PRO A 157 1.69 -11.57 -9.61
N ALA A 158 2.46 -10.56 -10.03
CA ALA A 158 3.90 -10.69 -10.25
C ALA A 158 4.67 -10.84 -8.93
N VAL A 159 4.30 -10.06 -7.91
CA VAL A 159 4.91 -10.10 -6.58
C VAL A 159 4.74 -11.47 -5.93
N VAL A 160 3.53 -12.03 -5.94
CA VAL A 160 3.25 -13.34 -5.36
C VAL A 160 3.91 -14.46 -6.19
N SER A 161 4.07 -14.30 -7.51
CA SER A 161 4.85 -15.24 -8.31
C SER A 161 6.31 -15.28 -7.85
N LYS A 162 6.95 -14.11 -7.70
CA LYS A 162 8.34 -14.01 -7.21
C LYS A 162 8.47 -14.58 -5.78
N LEU A 163 7.52 -14.28 -4.90
CA LEU A 163 7.47 -14.82 -3.54
C LEU A 163 7.32 -16.35 -3.54
N TYR A 164 6.40 -16.89 -4.34
CA TYR A 164 6.17 -18.32 -4.49
C TYR A 164 7.43 -19.06 -4.96
N LYS A 165 8.10 -18.53 -5.99
CA LYS A 165 9.34 -19.09 -6.52
C LYS A 165 10.46 -19.05 -5.47
N ALA A 166 10.60 -17.94 -4.76
CA ALA A 166 11.61 -17.78 -3.70
C ALA A 166 11.38 -18.76 -2.54
N ILE A 167 10.13 -18.89 -2.06
CA ILE A 167 9.78 -19.82 -0.99
C ILE A 167 10.08 -21.26 -1.38
N ASN A 168 9.71 -21.68 -2.60
CA ASN A 168 9.96 -23.04 -3.06
C ASN A 168 11.46 -23.35 -3.22
N ARG A 169 12.24 -22.35 -3.64
CA ARG A 169 13.69 -22.50 -3.82
C ARG A 169 14.43 -22.53 -2.48
N ASN A 170 14.11 -21.60 -1.59
CA ASN A 170 14.91 -21.36 -0.39
C ASN A 170 14.42 -22.18 0.82
N GLY A 171 13.12 -22.48 0.87
CA GLY A 171 12.47 -23.06 2.05
C GLY A 171 12.64 -22.19 3.31
N GLY A 172 12.59 -22.83 4.48
CA GLY A 172 12.78 -22.14 5.77
C GLY A 172 11.71 -21.09 6.05
N VAL A 173 12.06 -20.08 6.85
CA VAL A 173 11.15 -18.98 7.20
C VAL A 173 11.29 -17.85 6.19
N THR A 174 10.16 -17.29 5.74
CA THR A 174 10.14 -16.13 4.85
C THR A 174 9.63 -14.90 5.58
N TYR A 175 10.39 -13.81 5.46
CA TYR A 175 10.09 -12.51 6.04
C TYR A 175 9.57 -11.56 4.97
N VAL A 176 8.25 -11.35 4.92
CA VAL A 176 7.61 -10.42 3.98
C VAL A 176 7.45 -9.07 4.67
N HIS A 177 8.00 -8.01 4.08
CA HIS A 177 7.91 -6.66 4.67
C HIS A 177 7.66 -5.56 3.65
N CYS A 178 7.10 -4.46 4.17
CA CYS A 178 7.06 -3.16 3.50
C CYS A 178 7.67 -2.13 4.47
N THR A 179 7.19 -0.89 4.50
CA THR A 179 7.64 0.10 5.49
C THR A 179 7.19 -0.28 6.90
N ALA A 180 5.88 -0.28 7.16
CA ALA A 180 5.32 -0.56 8.49
C ALA A 180 4.92 -2.03 8.71
N GLY A 181 4.78 -2.81 7.63
CA GLY A 181 4.20 -4.15 7.71
C GLY A 181 2.69 -4.14 7.99
N LEU A 182 1.98 -3.09 7.57
CA LEU A 182 0.58 -2.85 7.92
C LEU A 182 -0.38 -2.79 6.71
N GLY A 183 0.14 -2.71 5.49
CA GLY A 183 -0.63 -2.69 4.25
C GLY A 183 -0.15 -3.71 3.22
N ARG A 184 0.87 -3.32 2.44
CA ARG A 184 1.43 -4.10 1.32
C ARG A 184 1.91 -5.50 1.72
N ALA A 185 2.71 -5.62 2.78
CA ALA A 185 3.23 -6.92 3.23
C ALA A 185 2.16 -7.88 3.74
N PRO A 186 1.25 -7.45 4.64
CA PRO A 186 0.06 -8.23 4.98
C PRO A 186 -0.74 -8.68 3.75
N ALA A 187 -0.92 -7.81 2.76
CA ALA A 187 -1.66 -8.14 1.54
C ALA A 187 -0.97 -9.22 0.70
N ALA A 188 0.34 -9.11 0.48
CA ALA A 188 1.12 -10.09 -0.27
C ALA A 188 1.17 -11.46 0.44
N ALA A 189 1.36 -11.46 1.76
CA ALA A 189 1.33 -12.68 2.58
C ALA A 189 -0.06 -13.34 2.53
N LEU A 190 -1.13 -12.55 2.63
CA LEU A 190 -2.50 -13.04 2.57
C LEU A 190 -2.85 -13.61 1.19
N ALA A 191 -2.44 -12.93 0.11
CA ALA A 191 -2.58 -13.43 -1.26
C ALA A 191 -1.83 -14.76 -1.45
N TYR A 192 -0.61 -14.89 -0.91
CA TYR A 192 0.13 -16.15 -0.93
C TYR A 192 -0.59 -17.28 -0.17
N MET A 193 -1.09 -17.01 1.04
CA MET A 193 -1.89 -17.97 1.81
C MET A 193 -3.13 -18.43 1.02
N PHE A 194 -3.83 -17.47 0.41
CA PHE A 194 -5.05 -17.70 -0.34
C PHE A 194 -4.81 -18.45 -1.65
N TRP A 195 -3.82 -18.06 -2.45
CA TRP A 195 -3.56 -18.60 -3.80
C TRP A 195 -2.75 -19.90 -3.77
N VAL A 196 -1.74 -19.97 -2.88
CA VAL A 196 -0.76 -21.06 -2.86
C VAL A 196 -1.06 -22.07 -1.76
N GLN A 197 -1.24 -21.62 -0.52
CA GLN A 197 -1.30 -22.52 0.66
C GLN A 197 -2.67 -23.15 0.92
N GLY A 198 -3.67 -22.93 0.06
CA GLY A 198 -4.95 -23.64 0.16
C GLY A 198 -6.00 -22.99 1.05
N TYR A 199 -5.69 -21.87 1.70
CA TYR A 199 -6.63 -21.21 2.61
C TYR A 199 -7.87 -20.67 1.86
N LYS A 200 -8.99 -20.57 2.57
CA LYS A 200 -10.04 -19.59 2.23
C LYS A 200 -9.54 -18.19 2.62
N LEU A 201 -9.94 -17.16 1.87
CA LEU A 201 -9.46 -15.81 2.16
C LEU A 201 -9.85 -15.35 3.57
N THR A 202 -11.09 -15.61 3.98
CA THR A 202 -11.63 -15.30 5.32
C THR A 202 -10.84 -15.98 6.43
N ASP A 203 -10.54 -17.27 6.29
CA ASP A 203 -9.72 -18.01 7.26
C ASP A 203 -8.30 -17.44 7.36
N ALA A 204 -7.68 -17.11 6.22
CA ALA A 204 -6.34 -16.52 6.20
C ALA A 204 -6.32 -15.10 6.82
N VAL A 205 -7.37 -14.31 6.63
CA VAL A 205 -7.55 -13.01 7.30
C VAL A 205 -7.62 -13.20 8.80
N ASN A 206 -8.41 -14.15 9.29
CA ASN A 206 -8.54 -14.42 10.72
C ASN A 206 -7.21 -14.83 11.34
N VAL A 207 -6.44 -15.69 10.67
CA VAL A 207 -5.09 -16.07 11.11
C VAL A 207 -4.18 -14.83 11.19
N LEU A 208 -4.11 -14.05 10.11
CA LEU A 208 -3.28 -12.84 10.05
C LEU A 208 -3.63 -11.84 11.16
N LEU A 209 -4.91 -11.45 11.26
CA LEU A 209 -5.35 -10.43 12.22
C LEU A 209 -5.30 -10.90 13.68
N SER A 210 -5.33 -12.21 13.94
CA SER A 210 -5.07 -12.76 15.29
C SER A 210 -3.62 -12.60 15.74
N LYS A 211 -2.69 -12.36 14.81
CA LYS A 211 -1.25 -12.27 15.08
C LYS A 211 -0.69 -10.86 14.90
N ARG A 212 -1.27 -10.08 13.97
CA ARG A 212 -0.80 -8.74 13.64
C ARG A 212 -1.97 -7.83 13.27
N SER A 213 -2.19 -6.78 14.06
CA SER A 213 -3.11 -5.71 13.70
C SER A 213 -2.61 -4.99 12.46
N CYS A 214 -3.38 -5.03 11.37
CA CYS A 214 -3.03 -4.45 10.08
C CYS A 214 -4.25 -4.26 9.18
N CYS A 215 -4.07 -3.68 7.99
CA CYS A 215 -5.11 -3.47 6.99
C CYS A 215 -4.65 -3.99 5.60
N PRO A 216 -4.82 -5.29 5.30
CA PRO A 216 -4.25 -5.94 4.11
C PRO A 216 -4.97 -5.64 2.78
N LYS A 217 -5.83 -4.60 2.73
CA LYS A 217 -6.57 -4.19 1.51
C LYS A 217 -7.21 -5.34 0.74
N LEU A 218 -8.20 -5.98 1.38
CA LEU A 218 -8.85 -7.19 0.84
C LEU A 218 -9.38 -7.02 -0.58
N ASP A 219 -9.92 -5.86 -0.91
CA ASP A 219 -10.45 -5.61 -2.26
C ASP A 219 -9.36 -5.68 -3.33
N ALA A 220 -8.12 -5.26 -3.03
CA ALA A 220 -7.00 -5.40 -3.97
C ALA A 220 -6.69 -6.89 -4.23
N ILE A 221 -6.70 -7.73 -3.19
CA ILE A 221 -6.47 -9.18 -3.31
C ILE A 221 -7.61 -9.85 -4.09
N LYS A 222 -8.86 -9.53 -3.74
CA LYS A 222 -10.06 -10.07 -4.41
C LYS A 222 -10.05 -9.74 -5.90
N ASN A 223 -9.82 -8.47 -6.23
CA ASN A 223 -9.78 -8.03 -7.62
C ASN A 223 -8.57 -8.60 -8.38
N ALA A 224 -7.38 -8.65 -7.79
CA ALA A 224 -6.21 -9.29 -8.42
C ALA A 224 -6.46 -10.78 -8.71
N THR A 225 -7.15 -11.48 -7.79
CA THR A 225 -7.57 -12.87 -8.00
C THR A 225 -8.50 -12.99 -9.20
N ALA A 226 -9.50 -12.10 -9.29
CA ALA A 226 -10.44 -12.08 -10.40
C ALA A 226 -9.78 -11.71 -11.72
N ASP A 227 -8.82 -10.79 -11.71
CA ASP A 227 -8.06 -10.37 -12.90
C ASP A 227 -7.25 -11.52 -13.50
N ILE A 228 -6.62 -12.35 -12.67
CA ILE A 228 -5.91 -13.56 -13.14
C ILE A 228 -6.88 -14.53 -13.85
N LEU A 229 -8.10 -14.66 -13.34
CA LEU A 229 -9.06 -15.67 -13.81
C LEU A 229 -9.94 -15.23 -14.97
N THR A 230 -10.20 -13.93 -15.08
CA THR A 230 -11.17 -13.37 -16.03
C THR A 230 -10.57 -12.36 -17.01
N GLY A 231 -9.29 -12.00 -16.83
CA GLY A 231 -8.67 -10.90 -17.57
C GLY A 231 -9.09 -9.54 -17.03
N MET A 232 -8.60 -8.49 -17.67
CA MET A 232 -8.81 -7.10 -17.24
C MET A 232 -9.33 -6.26 -18.40
N THR A 233 -10.62 -5.92 -18.34
CA THR A 233 -11.26 -5.01 -19.31
C THR A 233 -11.44 -3.65 -18.64
N LYS A 234 -10.99 -2.59 -19.31
CA LYS A 234 -11.13 -1.21 -18.83
C LYS A 234 -12.36 -0.53 -19.41
N ARG A 235 -12.90 0.42 -18.65
CA ARG A 235 -14.08 1.22 -18.99
C ARG A 235 -13.80 2.69 -18.73
N LEU A 236 -14.34 3.53 -19.60
CA LEU A 236 -14.26 4.97 -19.44
C LEU A 236 -15.18 5.41 -18.29
N VAL A 237 -14.58 5.95 -17.24
CA VAL A 237 -15.24 6.63 -16.13
C VAL A 237 -15.07 8.14 -16.32
N THR A 238 -16.15 8.88 -16.13
CA THR A 238 -16.13 10.34 -16.11
C THR A 238 -16.50 10.84 -14.71
N LEU A 239 -15.59 11.56 -14.07
CA LEU A 239 -15.79 12.21 -12.76
C LEU A 239 -15.99 13.70 -12.98
N THR A 240 -16.95 14.31 -12.29
CA THR A 240 -17.36 15.70 -12.57
C THR A 240 -17.57 16.51 -11.29
N TRP A 241 -17.05 17.73 -11.29
CA TRP A 241 -17.30 18.71 -10.24
C TRP A 241 -17.96 19.97 -10.81
N GLY A 242 -19.20 20.26 -10.40
CA GLY A 242 -20.07 21.26 -11.02
C GLY A 242 -19.92 22.72 -10.56
N ASN A 243 -18.88 23.08 -9.80
CA ASN A 243 -18.72 24.44 -9.29
C ASN A 243 -17.70 25.24 -10.13
N HIS A 244 -18.07 26.46 -10.53
CA HIS A 244 -17.24 27.41 -11.28
C HIS A 244 -16.50 28.41 -10.36
N ASN A 245 -16.84 28.48 -9.07
CA ASN A 245 -16.19 29.36 -8.10
C ASN A 245 -14.96 28.73 -7.43
N CYS A 246 -14.25 27.86 -8.14
CA CYS A 246 -12.96 27.31 -7.69
C CYS A 246 -11.91 27.47 -8.78
N THR A 247 -10.66 27.62 -8.36
CA THR A 247 -9.52 27.89 -9.25
C THR A 247 -8.86 26.60 -9.71
N THR A 248 -8.79 25.61 -8.82
CA THR A 248 -8.20 24.30 -9.10
C THR A 248 -9.08 23.21 -8.52
N VAL A 249 -9.27 22.15 -9.29
CA VAL A 249 -9.93 20.93 -8.86
C VAL A 249 -9.02 19.77 -9.20
N GLU A 250 -8.65 18.98 -8.21
CA GLU A 250 -7.84 17.78 -8.38
C GLU A 250 -8.53 16.58 -7.72
N ILE A 251 -8.10 15.38 -8.07
CA ILE A 251 -8.51 14.12 -7.43
C ILE A 251 -7.27 13.37 -6.93
N SER A 252 -7.38 12.79 -5.73
CA SER A 252 -6.42 11.83 -5.17
C SER A 252 -7.12 10.49 -4.84
N GLY A 253 -6.35 9.41 -4.72
CA GLY A 253 -6.86 8.04 -4.60
C GLY A 253 -7.02 7.41 -5.99
N LEU A 254 -8.21 6.90 -6.29
CA LEU A 254 -8.59 6.33 -7.58
C LEU A 254 -7.58 5.28 -8.08
N ASP A 255 -6.96 5.49 -9.24
CA ASP A 255 -5.95 4.65 -9.86
C ASP A 255 -4.52 5.21 -9.76
N ILE A 256 -4.30 6.20 -8.91
CA ILE A 256 -3.00 6.84 -8.67
C ILE A 256 -2.52 6.74 -7.20
N GLY A 257 -3.39 6.27 -6.31
CA GLY A 257 -3.11 6.21 -4.88
C GLY A 257 -3.27 7.57 -4.18
N TRP A 258 -3.15 7.54 -2.85
CA TRP A 258 -3.39 8.71 -2.00
C TRP A 258 -2.18 9.66 -1.90
N GLY A 259 -1.01 9.23 -2.37
CA GLY A 259 0.21 10.04 -2.41
C GLY A 259 0.30 11.00 -3.60
N GLN A 260 -0.66 10.95 -4.53
CA GLN A 260 -0.65 11.66 -5.80
C GLN A 260 -1.97 12.42 -6.01
N SER A 261 -1.96 13.44 -6.86
CA SER A 261 -3.17 14.12 -7.34
C SER A 261 -3.14 14.29 -8.86
N ILE A 262 -4.31 14.25 -9.49
CA ILE A 262 -4.51 14.58 -10.91
C ILE A 262 -5.45 15.80 -10.99
N PRO A 263 -5.07 16.86 -11.73
CA PRO A 263 -5.97 17.98 -11.99
C PRO A 263 -7.10 17.60 -12.95
N LEU A 264 -8.29 18.14 -12.70
CA LEU A 264 -9.43 18.10 -13.62
C LEU A 264 -9.32 19.22 -14.65
N GLU A 265 -9.91 19.01 -15.82
CA GLU A 265 -10.01 20.02 -16.87
C GLU A 265 -11.34 20.77 -16.78
N PHE A 266 -11.30 22.10 -16.80
CA PHE A 266 -12.53 22.91 -16.78
C PHE A 266 -13.18 22.95 -18.17
N ASN A 267 -14.39 22.39 -18.26
CA ASN A 267 -15.24 22.47 -19.44
C ASN A 267 -16.13 23.72 -19.36
N LYS A 268 -15.82 24.72 -20.19
CA LYS A 268 -16.55 25.99 -20.23
C LYS A 268 -18.01 25.85 -20.69
N GLU A 269 -18.30 24.90 -21.58
CA GLU A 269 -19.65 24.71 -22.12
C GLU A 269 -20.59 24.10 -21.07
N GLN A 270 -20.06 23.18 -20.27
CA GLN A 270 -20.82 22.50 -19.20
C GLN A 270 -20.74 23.23 -17.86
N GLY A 271 -19.84 24.21 -17.72
CA GLY A 271 -19.60 24.92 -16.46
C GLY A 271 -19.07 24.01 -15.34
N SER A 272 -18.33 22.96 -15.70
CA SER A 272 -17.92 21.89 -14.79
C SER A 272 -16.47 21.46 -15.02
N TRP A 273 -15.85 20.94 -13.98
CA TRP A 273 -14.54 20.29 -14.04
C TRP A 273 -14.72 18.81 -14.33
N ILE A 274 -13.93 18.25 -15.24
CA ILE A 274 -14.09 16.88 -15.73
C ILE A 274 -12.76 16.14 -15.69
N LEU A 275 -12.79 14.89 -15.21
CA LEU A 275 -11.71 13.92 -15.38
C LEU A 275 -12.26 12.66 -16.04
N LYS A 276 -11.58 12.20 -17.10
CA LYS A 276 -11.86 10.94 -17.77
C LYS A 276 -10.75 9.93 -17.47
N ARG A 277 -11.10 8.72 -17.02
CA ARG A 277 -10.13 7.64 -16.72
C ARG A 277 -10.62 6.31 -17.26
N GLU A 278 -9.72 5.50 -17.79
CA GLU A 278 -10.01 4.11 -18.14
C GLU A 278 -9.66 3.20 -16.95
N LEU A 279 -10.69 2.68 -16.28
CA LEU A 279 -10.55 1.88 -15.08
C LEU A 279 -11.04 0.45 -15.32
N PRO A 280 -10.34 -0.58 -14.82
CA PRO A 280 -10.87 -1.93 -14.84
C PRO A 280 -12.09 -2.07 -13.93
N GLU A 281 -12.82 -3.18 -14.05
CA GLU A 281 -13.88 -3.50 -13.09
C GLU A 281 -13.35 -3.52 -11.65
N GLY A 282 -14.13 -2.96 -10.73
CA GLY A 282 -13.76 -2.82 -9.34
C GLY A 282 -14.32 -1.57 -8.70
N ARG A 283 -14.00 -1.39 -7.42
CA ARG A 283 -14.36 -0.21 -6.63
C ARG A 283 -13.11 0.62 -6.38
N TYR A 284 -13.20 1.92 -6.67
CA TYR A 284 -12.08 2.85 -6.53
C TYR A 284 -12.51 4.02 -5.65
N GLU A 285 -11.94 4.10 -4.45
CA GLU A 285 -12.14 5.25 -3.57
C GLU A 285 -11.26 6.42 -4.00
N TYR A 286 -11.80 7.62 -3.91
CA TYR A 286 -11.10 8.85 -4.29
C TYR A 286 -11.66 10.04 -3.50
N LYS A 287 -10.96 11.17 -3.58
CA LYS A 287 -11.42 12.41 -2.95
C LYS A 287 -10.94 13.62 -3.75
N TYR A 288 -11.74 14.67 -3.77
CA TYR A 288 -11.37 15.91 -4.45
C TYR A 288 -10.46 16.76 -3.56
N ILE A 289 -9.64 17.57 -4.22
CA ILE A 289 -8.87 18.65 -3.61
C ILE A 289 -9.29 19.93 -4.34
N ILE A 290 -10.10 20.75 -3.69
CA ILE A 290 -10.66 21.99 -4.25
C ILE A 290 -9.89 23.17 -3.65
N ASP A 291 -9.15 23.90 -4.48
CA ASP A 291 -8.30 25.02 -4.02
C ASP A 291 -7.39 24.63 -2.84
N GLY A 292 -6.87 23.39 -2.87
CA GLY A 292 -6.02 22.82 -1.81
C GLY A 292 -6.79 22.19 -0.63
N ALA A 293 -8.12 22.24 -0.61
CA ALA A 293 -8.94 21.67 0.47
C ALA A 293 -9.55 20.32 0.08
N TRP A 294 -9.26 19.29 0.89
CA TRP A 294 -9.81 17.95 0.73
C TRP A 294 -11.32 17.93 0.93
N THR A 295 -12.06 17.57 -0.10
CA THR A 295 -13.52 17.67 -0.16
C THR A 295 -14.09 16.39 -0.78
N HIS A 296 -15.16 15.85 -0.20
CA HIS A 296 -15.94 14.81 -0.87
C HIS A 296 -17.18 15.44 -1.51
N ASN A 297 -17.56 14.93 -2.67
CA ASN A 297 -18.78 15.30 -3.36
C ASN A 297 -19.98 14.58 -2.71
N LYS A 298 -20.97 15.34 -2.25
CA LYS A 298 -22.18 14.79 -1.62
C LYS A 298 -23.20 14.22 -2.61
N TYR A 299 -23.00 14.48 -3.91
CA TYR A 299 -23.88 14.06 -5.00
C TYR A 299 -23.36 12.83 -5.75
N GLU A 300 -22.12 12.42 -5.50
CA GLU A 300 -21.54 11.18 -6.01
C GLU A 300 -21.60 10.10 -4.92
N LEU A 301 -21.31 8.84 -5.28
CA LEU A 301 -21.22 7.76 -4.30
C LEU A 301 -20.07 8.04 -3.31
N PHE A 302 -20.31 7.78 -2.02
CA PHE A 302 -19.32 7.98 -0.97
C PHE A 302 -19.41 6.91 0.13
N THR A 303 -18.29 6.67 0.81
CA THR A 303 -18.14 5.65 1.85
C THR A 303 -18.84 6.06 3.13
N SER A 304 -19.18 5.08 3.98
CA SER A 304 -19.44 5.40 5.39
C SER A 304 -18.21 6.05 6.02
N PRO A 305 -18.37 6.94 7.01
CA PRO A 305 -17.24 7.52 7.72
C PRO A 305 -16.39 6.43 8.38
N ASN A 306 -15.06 6.54 8.28
CA ASN A 306 -14.14 5.69 9.04
C ASN A 306 -14.16 6.07 10.53
N LYS A 307 -13.31 5.42 11.35
CA LYS A 307 -13.25 5.66 12.81
C LYS A 307 -12.94 7.12 13.19
N ASP A 308 -12.25 7.84 12.32
CA ASP A 308 -11.86 9.25 12.50
C ASP A 308 -12.78 10.21 11.75
N GLY A 309 -13.88 9.71 11.19
CA GLY A 309 -14.89 10.49 10.48
C GLY A 309 -14.52 10.82 9.03
N HIS A 310 -13.42 10.29 8.48
CA HIS A 310 -13.07 10.52 7.09
C HIS A 310 -14.04 9.78 6.15
N VAL A 311 -14.52 10.51 5.16
CA VAL A 311 -15.39 10.04 4.08
C VAL A 311 -14.66 10.23 2.75
N ASN A 312 -14.72 9.21 1.90
CA ASN A 312 -14.20 9.24 0.53
C ASN A 312 -15.35 9.08 -0.45
N ASN A 313 -15.22 9.67 -1.64
CA ASN A 313 -16.04 9.26 -2.77
C ASN A 313 -15.57 7.88 -3.27
N TYR A 314 -16.41 7.20 -4.03
CA TYR A 314 -15.95 6.05 -4.80
C TYR A 314 -16.69 5.92 -6.12
N VAL A 315 -16.05 5.26 -7.08
CA VAL A 315 -16.70 4.80 -8.30
C VAL A 315 -16.73 3.28 -8.33
N GLN A 316 -17.87 2.73 -8.74
CA GLN A 316 -18.05 1.31 -8.97
C GLN A 316 -18.07 1.05 -10.47
N VAL A 317 -17.07 0.33 -10.96
CA VAL A 317 -16.96 -0.08 -12.36
C VAL A 317 -17.39 -1.53 -12.46
N VAL A 318 -18.38 -1.81 -13.33
CA VAL A 318 -18.97 -3.13 -13.57
C VAL A 318 -18.99 -3.42 -15.07
N GLU A 319 -18.96 -4.71 -15.44
CA GLU A 319 -19.19 -5.17 -16.81
C GLU A 319 -20.61 -4.79 -17.32
N ASP A 320 -20.77 -4.68 -18.66
CA ASP A 320 -22.05 -4.38 -19.31
C ASP A 320 -22.99 -5.59 -19.32
N ASP A 321 -22.40 -6.78 -19.45
CA ASP A 321 -23.12 -8.04 -19.45
C ASP A 321 -23.01 -8.69 -18.06
N PRO A 322 -23.98 -8.46 -17.16
CA PRO A 322 -23.97 -9.05 -15.82
C PRO A 322 -24.17 -10.57 -15.83
N ASP A 323 -24.60 -11.14 -16.95
CA ASP A 323 -24.90 -12.57 -17.11
C ASP A 323 -23.70 -13.34 -17.71
N SER A 324 -22.59 -12.64 -18.01
CA SER A 324 -21.36 -13.24 -18.50
C SER A 324 -20.75 -14.20 -17.47
N THR A 325 -20.02 -15.22 -17.95
CA THR A 325 -19.27 -16.14 -17.06
C THR A 325 -18.23 -15.37 -16.23
N SER A 326 -17.60 -14.34 -16.80
CA SER A 326 -16.64 -13.48 -16.12
C SER A 326 -17.30 -12.68 -15.01
N ALA A 327 -18.47 -12.10 -15.25
CA ALA A 327 -19.26 -11.36 -14.27
C ALA A 327 -19.66 -12.25 -13.08
N ALA A 328 -20.10 -13.49 -13.34
CA ALA A 328 -20.41 -14.46 -12.29
C ALA A 328 -19.19 -14.82 -11.42
N ILE A 329 -18.02 -15.02 -12.05
CA ILE A 329 -16.76 -15.28 -11.33
C ILE A 329 -16.36 -14.06 -10.50
N ARG A 330 -16.36 -12.85 -11.09
CA ARG A 330 -16.03 -11.60 -10.42
C ARG A 330 -16.93 -11.37 -9.21
N LYS A 331 -18.25 -11.45 -9.37
CA LYS A 331 -19.25 -11.30 -8.30
C LYS A 331 -18.97 -12.23 -7.11
N ARG A 332 -18.61 -13.50 -7.37
CA ARG A 332 -18.25 -14.45 -6.31
C ARG A 332 -16.94 -14.08 -5.63
N LEU A 333 -15.91 -13.70 -6.39
CA LEU A 333 -14.57 -13.42 -5.87
C LEU A 333 -14.45 -12.05 -5.18
N THR A 334 -15.31 -11.09 -5.50
CA THR A 334 -15.36 -9.78 -4.84
C THR A 334 -16.37 -9.73 -3.70
N GLY A 335 -17.14 -10.79 -3.48
CA GLY A 335 -18.09 -10.92 -2.36
C GLY A 335 -17.43 -11.09 -0.99
N GLU A 336 -18.25 -11.36 0.04
CA GLU A 336 -17.82 -11.47 1.44
C GLU A 336 -16.88 -12.67 1.71
N ASP A 337 -17.23 -13.87 1.21
CA ASP A 337 -16.46 -15.10 1.39
C ASP A 337 -16.00 -15.67 0.04
N PRO A 338 -14.95 -15.10 -0.58
CA PRO A 338 -14.51 -15.54 -1.88
C PRO A 338 -13.86 -16.92 -1.80
N ARG A 339 -14.35 -17.84 -2.62
CA ARG A 339 -13.88 -19.23 -2.69
C ARG A 339 -13.34 -19.52 -4.06
N LEU A 340 -12.13 -20.08 -4.11
CA LEU A 340 -11.55 -20.64 -5.33
C LEU A 340 -11.98 -22.10 -5.47
N THR A 341 -12.46 -22.46 -6.65
CA THR A 341 -12.59 -23.86 -7.05
C THR A 341 -11.20 -24.50 -7.24
N THR A 342 -11.14 -25.82 -7.27
CA THR A 342 -9.89 -26.56 -7.55
C THR A 342 -9.28 -26.15 -8.88
N GLU A 343 -10.10 -25.96 -9.92
CA GLU A 343 -9.64 -25.58 -11.25
C GLU A 343 -9.13 -24.13 -11.30
N GLU A 344 -9.80 -23.19 -10.65
CA GLU A 344 -9.33 -21.81 -10.54
C GLU A 344 -8.00 -21.73 -9.78
N ARG A 345 -7.86 -22.49 -8.69
CA ARG A 345 -6.59 -22.57 -7.95
C ARG A 345 -5.48 -23.15 -8.83
N ARG A 346 -5.77 -24.14 -9.67
CA ARG A 346 -4.81 -24.69 -10.65
C ARG A 346 -4.39 -23.63 -11.67
N LYS A 347 -5.34 -22.87 -12.23
CA LYS A 347 -5.06 -21.77 -13.15
C LYS A 347 -4.17 -20.69 -12.52
N ILE A 348 -4.47 -20.29 -11.28
CA ILE A 348 -3.63 -19.33 -10.55
C ILE A 348 -2.23 -19.89 -10.33
N ARG A 349 -2.07 -21.16 -9.93
CA ARG A 349 -0.73 -21.77 -9.78
C ARG A 349 0.04 -21.77 -11.09
N GLN A 350 -0.59 -22.18 -12.18
CA GLN A 350 0.03 -22.16 -13.52
C GLN A 350 0.46 -20.75 -13.93
N PHE A 351 -0.36 -19.73 -13.62
CA PHE A 351 0.02 -18.33 -13.81
C PHE A 351 1.26 -17.97 -12.99
N LEU A 352 1.30 -18.32 -11.69
CA LEU A 352 2.43 -17.98 -10.82
C LEU A 352 3.74 -18.68 -11.25
N GLU A 353 3.66 -19.89 -11.81
CA GLU A 353 4.83 -20.62 -12.34
C GLU A 353 5.37 -19.93 -13.61
N THR A 354 4.48 -19.52 -14.51
CA THR A 354 4.83 -18.99 -15.84
C THR A 354 5.06 -17.49 -15.89
N CYS A 355 4.62 -16.74 -14.86
CA CYS A 355 4.83 -15.29 -14.80
C CYS A 355 6.34 -14.99 -14.83
N PRO A 356 6.82 -14.18 -15.81
CA PRO A 356 8.25 -13.90 -15.94
C PRO A 356 8.79 -13.23 -14.68
N GLY A 357 10.01 -13.60 -14.29
CA GLY A 357 10.69 -12.92 -13.20
C GLY A 357 11.18 -11.55 -13.64
N ASP A 358 11.04 -10.55 -12.78
CA ASP A 358 11.87 -9.35 -12.82
C ASP A 358 13.28 -9.79 -12.33
N GLU A 359 14.10 -10.35 -13.24
CA GLU A 359 15.53 -10.62 -13.02
C GLU A 359 16.37 -9.34 -13.04
#